data_AF-N9EVB0-F1
#
_entry.id   AF-N9EVB0-F1
#
_cell.length_a   1.000
_cell.length_b   1.000
_cell.length_c   1.000
_cell.angle_alpha   90.00
_cell.angle_beta   90.00
_cell.angle_gamma   90.00
#
_symmetry.space_group_name_H-M   'P 1'
#
loop_
_entity.id
_entity.type
_entity.pdbx_description
1 polymer ?
#
loop_
_entity_poly.entity_id
_entity_poly.type
_entity_poly.pdbx_seq_one_letter_code
_entity_poly.pdbx_strand_id
1 'polypeptide(L)' 'MQSIEKKALLAEINFEISKLKDYDPTIQIIDVSVNANGLIDYFLSNQYESPKLFLALEYMEQIDHIFQGKYNRIY' A
#
# COMPACT_ATOMS: atom_id res chain seq x y z
N MET A 1 -15.64 -15.11 -3.67
CA MET A 1 -14.68 -14.00 -3.74
C MET A 1 -14.82 -13.18 -2.48
N GLN A 2 -13.86 -13.28 -1.54
CA GLN A 2 -13.77 -12.33 -0.45
C GLN A 2 -13.37 -10.99 -1.07
N SER A 3 -14.36 -10.13 -1.32
CA SER A 3 -14.10 -8.73 -1.65
C SER A 3 -13.51 -8.10 -0.41
N ILE A 4 -12.19 -8.14 -0.26
CA ILE A 4 -11.53 -7.33 0.74
C ILE A 4 -11.96 -5.89 0.45
N GLU A 5 -12.65 -5.28 1.41
CA GLU A 5 -13.17 -3.94 1.23
C GLU A 5 -11.99 -3.01 0.99
N LYS A 6 -11.90 -2.49 -0.23
CA LYS A 6 -10.85 -1.58 -0.71
C LYS A 6 -10.48 -0.50 0.33
N LYS A 7 -11.50 0.02 1.03
CA LYS A 7 -11.35 1.02 2.10
C LYS A 7 -10.66 0.48 3.35
N ALA A 8 -10.96 -0.75 3.77
CA ALA A 8 -10.30 -1.38 4.91
C ALA A 8 -8.83 -1.65 4.60
N LEU A 9 -8.53 -2.14 3.39
CA LEU A 9 -7.15 -2.35 2.93
C LEU A 9 -6.38 -1.02 2.86
N LEU A 10 -6.99 0.03 2.29
CA LEU A 10 -6.40 1.36 2.24
C LEU A 10 -6.06 1.90 3.64
N ALA A 11 -6.97 1.72 4.60
CA ALA A 11 -6.76 2.16 5.97
C ALA A 11 -5.63 1.36 6.65
N GLU A 12 -5.58 0.05 6.43
CA GLU A 12 -4.54 -0.82 6.97
C GLU A 12 -3.16 -0.48 6.40
N ILE A 13 -3.06 -0.25 5.09
CA ILE A 13 -1.81 0.16 4.42
C ILE A 13 -1.33 1.50 4.97
N ASN A 14 -2.19 2.53 5.00
CA ASN A 14 -1.79 3.84 5.54
C ASN A 14 -1.41 3.75 7.03
N PHE A 15 -2.07 2.88 7.79
CA PHE A 15 -1.73 2.64 9.19
C PHE A 15 -0.35 1.99 9.35
N GLU A 16 -0.03 0.96 8.57
CA GLU A 16 1.29 0.32 8.64
C GLU A 16 2.41 1.25 8.15
N ILE A 17 2.20 1.99 7.06
CA ILE A 17 3.17 2.98 6.56
C ILE A 17 3.43 4.05 7.62
N SER A 18 2.41 4.49 8.36
CA SER A 18 2.55 5.51 9.41
C SER A 18 3.45 5.09 10.59
N LYS A 19 3.74 3.79 10.74
CA LYS A 19 4.64 3.25 11.77
C LYS A 19 6.11 3.23 11.33
N LEU A 20 6.39 3.44 10.05
CA LEU A 20 7.75 3.45 9.54
C LEU A 20 8.52 4.62 10.14
N LYS A 21 9.78 4.38 10.49
CA LYS A 21 10.62 5.34 11.22
C LYS A 21 10.84 6.64 10.45
N ASP A 22 10.89 6.55 9.12
CA ASP A 22 11.15 7.66 8.21
C ASP A 22 9.88 8.05 7.43
N TYR A 23 8.69 7.85 8.01
CA TYR A 23 7.42 8.18 7.38
C TYR A 23 7.25 9.69 7.16
N ASP A 24 7.05 10.08 5.90
CA ASP A 24 6.67 11.42 5.48
C ASP A 24 5.13 11.55 5.44
N PRO A 25 4.51 12.36 6.32
CA PRO A 25 3.05 12.52 6.36
C PRO A 25 2.46 13.22 5.12
N THR A 26 3.30 13.79 4.25
CA THR A 26 2.85 14.35 2.96
C THR A 26 2.62 13.28 1.89
N ILE A 27 3.05 12.05 2.15
CA ILE A 27 2.82 10.88 1.30
C ILE A 27 1.58 10.18 1.81
N GLN A 28 0.49 10.34 1.07
CA GLN A 28 -0.78 9.68 1.37
C GLN A 28 -1.20 8.82 0.19
N ILE A 29 -1.41 7.53 0.47
CA ILE A 29 -2.05 6.62 -0.47
C ILE A 29 -3.55 6.93 -0.40
N ILE A 30 -4.10 7.37 -1.53
CA ILE A 30 -5.51 7.79 -1.65
C ILE A 30 -6.39 6.66 -2.17
N ASP A 31 -5.80 5.68 -2.85
CA ASP A 31 -6.53 4.55 -3.40
C ASP A 31 -5.63 3.32 -3.58
N VAL A 32 -6.21 2.14 -3.55
CA VAL A 32 -5.50 0.86 -3.75
C VAL A 32 -6.34 -0.13 -4.55
N SER A 33 -5.74 -0.89 -5.46
CA SER A 33 -6.42 -1.99 -6.16
C SER A 33 -5.61 -3.26 -6.09
N VAL A 34 -6.28 -4.40 -5.96
CA VAL A 34 -5.62 -5.70 -6.05
C VAL A 34 -5.85 -6.23 -7.46
N ASN A 35 -4.77 -6.51 -8.19
CA ASN A 35 -4.86 -7.04 -9.54
C ASN A 35 -5.10 -8.57 -9.55
N ALA A 36 -5.29 -9.15 -10.74
CA ALA A 36 -5.61 -10.57 -10.90
C ALA A 36 -4.53 -11.52 -10.35
N ASN A 37 -3.29 -11.03 -10.17
CA ASN A 37 -2.17 -11.78 -9.60
C ASN A 37 -2.06 -11.62 -8.08
N GLY A 38 -2.99 -10.90 -7.44
CA GLY A 38 -2.94 -10.61 -6.01
C GLY A 38 -1.98 -9.49 -5.61
N LEU A 39 -1.40 -8.75 -6.58
CA LEU A 39 -0.54 -7.62 -6.29
C LEU A 39 -1.37 -6.37 -6.00
N ILE A 40 -0.89 -5.55 -5.05
CA ILE A 40 -1.55 -4.32 -4.63
C ILE A 40 -0.96 -3.16 -5.45
N ASP A 41 -1.75 -2.62 -6.37
CA ASP A 41 -1.49 -1.32 -6.98
C ASP A 41 -1.99 -0.22 -6.03
N TYR A 42 -1.28 0.90 -5.98
CA TYR A 42 -1.62 2.03 -5.12
C TYR A 42 -1.48 3.35 -5.85
N PHE A 43 -2.32 4.31 -5.46
CA PHE A 43 -2.41 5.62 -6.07
C PHE A 43 -2.12 6.69 -5.02
N LEU A 44 -1.25 7.63 -5.38
CA LEU A 44 -0.81 8.72 -4.52
C LEU A 44 -1.44 10.03 -4.95
N SER A 45 -1.76 10.89 -3.99
CA SER A 45 -2.21 12.27 -4.28
C SER A 45 -1.14 13.07 -5.04
N ASN A 46 0.14 12.80 -4.77
CA ASN A 46 1.29 13.53 -5.29
C ASN A 46 2.09 12.72 -6.33
N GLN A 47 1.43 11.88 -7.13
CA GLN A 47 2.06 10.95 -8.09
C GLN A 47 3.03 11.60 -9.12
N TYR A 48 2.95 12.91 -9.32
CA TYR A 48 3.84 13.67 -10.22
C TYR A 48 5.12 14.17 -9.56
N GLU A 49 5.24 14.06 -8.23
CA GLU A 49 6.47 14.36 -7.49
C GLU A 49 7.32 13.10 -7.41
N SER A 50 8.23 12.91 -8.37
CA SER A 50 9.06 11.70 -8.48
C SER A 50 9.73 11.26 -7.16
N PRO A 51 10.29 12.15 -6.33
CA PRO A 51 10.89 11.75 -5.05
C PRO A 51 9.89 11.09 -4.10
N LYS A 52 8.64 11.59 -4.04
CA LYS A 52 7.59 11.03 -3.18
C LYS A 52 7.08 9.70 -3.70
N LEU A 53 7.05 9.51 -5.01
CA LEU A 53 6.73 8.22 -5.61
C LEU A 53 7.76 7.15 -5.21
N PHE A 54 9.06 7.45 -5.29
CA PHE A 54 10.11 6.53 -4.85
C PHE A 54 10.01 6.19 -3.37
N LEU A 55 9.78 7.19 -2.51
CA LEU A 55 9.64 6.96 -1.08
C LEU A 55 8.39 6.12 -0.75
N ALA A 56 7.29 6.34 -1.47
CA ALA A 56 6.08 5.51 -1.35
C ALA A 56 6.32 4.06 -1.80
N LEU A 57 7.11 3.83 -2.86
CA LEU A 57 7.54 2.50 -3.29
C LEU A 57 8.33 1.79 -2.20
N GLU A 58 9.30 2.48 -1.58
CA GLU A 58 10.08 1.94 -0.46
C GLU A 58 9.21 1.61 0.76
N TYR A 59 8.22 2.46 1.08
CA TYR A 59 7.27 2.16 2.16
C TYR A 59 6.46 0.91 1.86
N MET A 60 5.95 0.79 0.63
CA MET A 60 5.17 -0.37 0.20
C MET A 60 6.00 -1.64 0.24
N GLU A 61 7.25 -1.64 -0.21
CA GLU A 61 8.17 -2.79 -0.12
C GLU A 61 8.42 -3.19 1.35
N GLN A 62 8.61 -2.20 2.23
CA GLN A 62 8.81 -2.44 3.65
C GLN A 62 7.59 -3.05 4.33
N ILE A 63 6.37 -2.75 3.90
CA ILE A 63 5.15 -3.34 4.47
C ILE A 63 4.64 -4.55 3.68
N ASP A 64 5.17 -4.82 2.48
CA ASP A 64 4.66 -5.84 1.55
C ASP A 64 4.64 -7.22 2.23
N HIS A 65 5.66 -7.55 3.02
CA HIS A 65 5.72 -8.80 3.78
C HIS A 65 4.54 -9.00 4.75
N ILE A 66 3.94 -7.92 5.27
CA ILE A 66 2.76 -7.96 6.16
C ILE A 66 1.53 -8.42 5.38
N PHE A 67 1.43 -7.98 4.11
CA PHE A 67 0.28 -8.25 3.26
C PHE A 67 0.46 -9.52 2.44
N GLN A 68 1.66 -9.86 1.98
CA GLN A 68 1.93 -11.12 1.27
C GLN A 68 1.43 -12.33 2.05
N GLY A 69 1.58 -12.38 3.39
CA GLY A 69 1.03 -13.47 4.21
C GLY A 69 -0.50 -13.55 4.27
N LYS A 70 -1.19 -12.43 4.03
CA LYS A 70 -2.66 -12.30 4.01
C LYS A 70 -3.26 -12.66 2.65
N TYR A 71 -2.58 -12.33 1.55
CA TYR A 71 -3.09 -12.52 0.18
C TYR A 71 -2.52 -13.76 -0.55
N ASN A 72 -1.32 -14.27 -0.18
CA ASN A 72 -0.80 -15.54 -0.72
C ASN A 72 -1.47 -16.79 -0.14
N ARG A 73 -2.43 -16.66 0.79
CA ARG A 73 -3.14 -17.81 1.38
C ARG A 73 -4.27 -18.34 0.51
N ILE A 74 -4.16 -18.19 -0.82
CA ILE A 74 -5.06 -18.75 -1.82
C ILE A 74 -4.23 -19.30 -2.98
N TYR A 75 -3.36 -20.26 -2.72
CA TYR A 75 -2.99 -21.31 -3.67
C TYR A 75 -2.72 -22.61 -2.91
#